data_AF-A0A842XHX9-F1
#
_entry.id   AF-A0A842XHX9-F1
#
_cell.length_a   1.000
_cell.length_b   1.000
_cell.length_c   1.000
_cell.angle_alpha   90.00
_cell.angle_beta   90.00
_cell.angle_gamma   90.00
#
_symmetry.space_group_name_H-M   'P 1'
#
loop_
_entity.id
_entity.type
_entity.pdbx_description
1 polymer ?
#
loop_
_entity_poly.entity_id
_entity_poly.type
_entity_poly.pdbx_seq_one_letter_code
_entity_poly.pdbx_strand_id
1 'polypeptide(L)'
;MRYYRDKSEGGGFCEIDDTFAEMFPMWAGRILVTADNEKWALTAARTATGFAASIIMSPAEAGIEGMVPPKETPDGRAGALIQIYHTTRRDLKNQMSLRIGQCIMTCPTTAA
;
A
#
# COMPACT_ATOMS: atom_id res chain seq x y z
N MET A 1 5.47 31.32 -13.80
CA MET A 1 4.22 30.54 -13.89
C MET A 1 4.51 29.29 -14.73
N ARG A 2 4.41 28.10 -14.13
CA ARG A 2 4.64 26.82 -14.84
C ARG A 2 3.28 26.30 -15.29
N TYR A 3 3.19 25.81 -16.52
CA TYR A 3 1.97 25.20 -17.05
C TYR A 3 2.24 23.74 -17.33
N TYR A 4 1.35 22.86 -16.89
CA TYR A 4 1.29 21.48 -17.37
C TYR A 4 0.41 21.45 -18.62
N ARG A 5 0.95 20.92 -19.72
CA ARG A 5 0.18 20.64 -20.94
C ARG A 5 -0.22 19.18 -20.92
N ASP A 6 -1.52 18.91 -20.86
CA ASP A 6 -2.00 17.55 -21.04
C ASP A 6 -1.71 17.08 -22.48
N LYS A 7 -1.15 15.88 -22.60
CA LYS A 7 -0.75 15.27 -23.87
C LYS A 7 -1.88 14.43 -24.49
N SER A 8 -3.01 14.28 -23.80
CA SER A 8 -4.20 13.62 -24.34
C SER A 8 -4.80 14.40 -25.52
N GLU A 9 -5.52 13.71 -26.41
CA GLU A 9 -6.26 14.38 -27.49
C GLU A 9 -7.34 15.30 -26.90
N GLY A 10 -7.22 16.61 -27.19
CA GLY A 10 -8.08 17.64 -26.59
C GLY A 10 -7.56 18.23 -25.26
N GLY A 11 -6.35 17.86 -24.83
CA GLY A 11 -5.74 18.32 -23.58
C GLY A 11 -5.52 19.83 -23.49
N GLY A 12 -6.06 20.44 -22.43
CA GLY A 12 -5.88 21.86 -22.10
C GLY A 12 -4.58 22.18 -21.35
N PHE A 13 -4.40 23.45 -20.99
CA PHE A 13 -3.32 23.89 -20.11
C PHE A 13 -3.84 24.01 -18.68
N CYS A 14 -3.09 23.45 -17.72
CA CYS A 14 -3.34 23.62 -16.29
C CYS A 14 -2.23 24.49 -15.70
N GLU A 15 -2.61 25.50 -14.93
CA GLU A 15 -1.68 26.31 -14.16
C GLU A 15 -1.14 25.52 -12.97
N ILE A 16 0.18 25.57 -12.76
CA ILE A 16 0.85 24.95 -11.64
C ILE A 16 1.38 26.04 -10.71
N ASP A 17 0.84 26.06 -9.50
CA ASP A 17 1.27 26.95 -8.44
C ASP A 17 2.74 26.69 -8.08
N ASP A 18 3.51 27.79 -7.94
CA ASP A 18 4.91 27.74 -7.52
C ASP A 18 4.99 27.64 -5.99
N THR A 19 4.66 26.45 -5.48
CA THR A 19 4.64 26.12 -4.05
C THR A 19 5.22 24.72 -3.82
N PHE A 20 5.20 24.24 -2.58
CA PHE A 20 5.74 22.94 -2.18
C PHE A 20 4.72 22.13 -1.37
N ALA A 21 4.94 20.82 -1.32
CA ALA A 21 4.26 19.92 -0.40
C ALA A 21 5.18 19.64 0.80
N GLU A 22 4.70 19.90 2.01
CA GLU A 22 5.41 19.54 3.24
C GLU A 22 5.06 18.11 3.64
N MET A 23 6.08 17.28 3.86
CA MET A 23 5.92 15.87 4.24
C MET A 23 6.49 15.63 5.64
N PHE A 24 5.96 14.63 6.33
CA PHE A 24 6.35 14.28 7.68
C PHE A 24 7.08 12.93 7.72
N PRO A 25 8.10 12.77 8.59
CA PRO A 25 8.83 11.52 8.69
C PRO A 25 7.94 10.41 9.29
N MET A 26 7.97 9.25 8.66
CA MET A 26 7.20 8.06 9.07
C MET A 26 8.08 6.82 8.99
N TRP A 27 7.81 5.84 9.86
CA TRP A 27 8.31 4.49 9.69
C TRP A 27 7.41 3.74 8.71
N ALA A 28 8.02 2.98 7.79
CA ALA A 28 7.31 2.18 6.81
C ALA A 28 7.66 0.70 6.94
N GLY A 29 6.66 -0.16 6.90
CA GLY A 29 6.78 -1.59 6.70
C GLY A 29 6.25 -1.97 5.33
N ARG A 30 7.02 -2.71 4.54
CA ARG A 30 6.64 -3.19 3.21
C ARG A 30 6.56 -4.71 3.23
N ILE A 31 5.39 -5.24 2.91
CA ILE A 31 5.06 -6.67 3.04
C ILE A 31 4.63 -7.19 1.67
N LEU A 32 5.22 -8.31 1.26
CA LEU A 32 4.77 -9.07 0.09
C LEU A 32 3.80 -10.15 0.57
N VAL A 33 2.55 -10.09 0.11
CA VAL A 33 1.55 -11.13 0.37
C VAL A 33 1.39 -11.96 -0.90
N THR A 34 1.71 -13.25 -0.83
CA THR A 34 1.55 -14.19 -1.96
C THR A 34 0.34 -15.09 -1.73
N ALA A 35 -0.35 -15.46 -2.80
CA ALA A 35 -1.53 -16.33 -2.78
C ALA A 35 -1.62 -17.15 -4.07
N ASP A 36 -2.49 -18.17 -4.11
CA ASP A 36 -2.62 -19.06 -5.28
C ASP A 36 -3.02 -18.33 -6.57
N ASN A 37 -3.67 -17.17 -6.46
CA ASN A 37 -4.01 -16.31 -7.59
C ASN A 37 -4.16 -14.84 -7.15
N GLU A 38 -4.25 -13.95 -8.14
CA GLU A 38 -4.38 -12.51 -7.92
C GLU A 38 -5.61 -12.14 -7.09
N LYS A 39 -6.72 -12.87 -7.24
CA LYS A 39 -7.94 -12.61 -6.47
C LYS A 39 -7.68 -12.75 -4.97
N TRP A 40 -7.05 -13.86 -4.54
CA TRP A 40 -6.77 -14.08 -3.11
C TRP A 40 -5.69 -13.14 -2.58
N ALA A 41 -4.64 -12.87 -3.36
CA ALA A 41 -3.61 -11.90 -2.98
C ALA A 41 -4.21 -10.50 -2.76
N LEU A 42 -5.07 -10.04 -3.68
CA LEU A 42 -5.78 -8.76 -3.56
C LEU A 42 -6.79 -8.75 -2.42
N THR A 43 -7.49 -9.85 -2.16
CA THR A 43 -8.41 -9.94 -1.01
C THR A 43 -7.66 -9.77 0.31
N ALA A 44 -6.53 -10.46 0.49
CA ALA A 44 -5.69 -10.32 1.68
C ALA A 44 -5.13 -8.89 1.80
N ALA A 45 -4.59 -8.35 0.71
CA ALA A 45 -4.02 -7.00 0.67
C ALA A 45 -5.07 -5.94 1.04
N ARG A 46 -6.25 -5.97 0.41
CA ARG A 46 -7.36 -5.02 0.69
C ARG A 46 -7.83 -5.09 2.13
N THR A 47 -7.94 -6.30 2.68
CA THR A 47 -8.37 -6.50 4.07
C THR A 47 -7.33 -5.97 5.04
N ALA A 48 -6.05 -6.27 4.80
CA ALA A 48 -4.93 -5.82 5.63
C ALA A 48 -4.71 -4.30 5.59
N THR A 49 -5.01 -3.64 4.46
CA THR A 49 -4.89 -2.18 4.30
C THR A 49 -6.20 -1.44 4.59
N GLY A 50 -7.27 -2.13 4.96
CA GLY A 50 -8.55 -1.51 5.35
C GLY A 50 -8.46 -0.78 6.68
N PHE A 51 -9.37 0.20 6.90
CA PHE A 51 -9.40 1.04 8.12
C PHE A 51 -8.00 1.61 8.45
N ALA A 52 -7.38 2.25 7.46
CA ALA A 52 -6.00 2.73 7.53
C ALA A 52 -5.74 3.96 6.64
N ALA A 53 -6.68 4.92 6.61
CA ALA A 53 -6.62 6.05 5.69
C ALA A 53 -5.71 7.18 6.18
N SER A 54 -5.76 7.50 7.47
CA SER A 54 -4.92 8.54 8.08
C SER A 54 -4.66 8.23 9.54
N ILE A 55 -3.40 8.35 9.97
CA ILE A 55 -2.99 8.03 11.34
C ILE A 55 -3.50 9.03 12.38
N ILE A 56 -4.11 10.13 11.94
CA ILE A 56 -4.79 11.09 12.81
C ILE A 56 -5.89 10.38 13.61
N MET A 57 -6.60 9.41 13.01
CA MET A 57 -7.67 8.65 13.68
C MET A 57 -7.79 7.18 13.26
N SER A 58 -7.14 6.74 12.18
CA SER A 58 -7.03 5.33 11.83
C SER A 58 -5.91 4.68 12.64
N PRO A 59 -5.96 3.37 12.94
CA PRO A 59 -4.90 2.68 13.67
C PRO A 59 -3.52 2.70 12.97
N ALA A 60 -3.49 2.90 11.65
CA ALA A 60 -2.29 3.07 10.83
C ALA A 60 -2.64 3.86 9.56
N GLU A 61 -1.64 4.22 8.77
CA GLU A 61 -1.80 4.48 7.34
C GLU A 61 -1.35 3.24 6.55
N ALA A 62 -2.12 2.79 5.57
CA ALA A 62 -1.74 1.63 4.77
C ALA A 62 -2.34 1.66 3.37
N GLY A 63 -1.65 1.03 2.42
CA GLY A 63 -2.08 0.97 1.03
C GLY A 63 -1.48 -0.19 0.26
N ILE A 64 -2.15 -0.54 -0.85
CA ILE A 64 -1.64 -1.50 -1.82
C ILE A 64 -0.70 -0.74 -2.76
N GLU A 65 0.56 -1.15 -2.81
CA GLU A 65 1.55 -0.58 -3.71
C GLU A 65 1.34 -1.08 -5.15
N GLY A 66 1.09 -2.37 -5.30
CA GLY A 66 0.88 -2.98 -6.61
C GLY A 66 0.90 -4.50 -6.59
N MET A 67 0.55 -5.10 -7.74
CA MET A 67 0.64 -6.54 -7.96
C MET A 67 2.07 -6.94 -8.35
N VAL A 68 2.48 -8.14 -7.95
CA VAL A 68 3.78 -8.74 -8.26
C VAL A 68 3.54 -10.05 -9.01
N PRO A 69 4.14 -10.21 -10.22
CA PRO A 69 3.95 -11.42 -10.99
C PRO A 69 4.67 -12.62 -10.32
N PRO A 70 4.18 -13.86 -10.50
CA PRO A 70 4.77 -15.06 -9.88
C PRO A 70 6.27 -15.25 -10.06
N LYS A 71 6.81 -14.83 -11.21
CA LYS A 71 8.25 -14.91 -11.52
C LYS A 71 9.14 -14.03 -10.62
N GLU A 72 8.55 -13.08 -9.90
CA GLU A 72 9.24 -12.12 -9.03
C GLU A 72 8.97 -12.38 -7.54
N THR A 73 8.18 -13.41 -7.21
CA THR A 73 7.87 -13.78 -5.82
C THR A 73 8.72 -14.96 -5.34
N PRO A 74 9.08 -15.03 -4.04
CA PRO A 74 9.94 -16.09 -3.52
C PRO A 74 9.38 -17.52 -3.64
N ASP A 75 8.06 -17.65 -3.70
CA ASP A 75 7.35 -18.92 -3.73
C ASP A 75 6.71 -19.22 -5.09
N GLY A 76 6.92 -18.37 -6.10
CA GLY A 76 6.42 -18.58 -7.45
C GLY A 76 4.90 -18.40 -7.60
N ARG A 77 4.25 -17.65 -6.69
CA ARG A 77 2.79 -17.43 -6.68
C ARG A 77 2.43 -15.96 -6.91
N ALA A 78 1.17 -15.67 -7.21
CA ALA A 78 0.72 -14.28 -7.44
C ALA A 78 0.89 -13.45 -6.16
N GLY A 79 1.53 -12.29 -6.26
CA GLY A 79 1.85 -11.43 -5.12
C GLY A 79 1.13 -10.09 -5.15
N ALA A 80 0.92 -9.51 -3.97
CA ALA A 80 0.53 -8.12 -3.78
C ALA A 80 1.46 -7.48 -2.74
N LEU A 81 2.05 -6.34 -3.08
CA LEU A 81 2.84 -5.53 -2.15
C LEU A 81 1.92 -4.56 -1.43
N ILE A 82 2.04 -4.53 -0.10
CA ILE A 82 1.37 -3.54 0.75
C ILE A 82 2.40 -2.76 1.55
N GLN A 83 2.05 -1.52 1.87
CA GLN A 83 2.81 -0.66 2.77
C GLN A 83 1.94 -0.30 3.98
N ILE A 84 2.54 -0.29 5.16
CA ILE A 84 1.94 0.18 6.42
C ILE A 84 2.88 1.21 7.02
N TYR A 85 2.34 2.34 7.48
CA TYR A 85 3.09 3.45 8.05
C TYR A 85 2.65 3.77 9.47
N HIS A 86 3.61 4.22 10.28
CA HIS A 86 3.34 4.82 11.57
C HIS A 86 4.44 5.81 11.98
N THR A 87 4.10 6.75 12.85
CA THR A 87 5.06 7.73 13.40
C THR A 87 6.12 7.11 14.32
N THR A 88 5.91 5.89 14.84
CA THR A 88 6.86 5.21 15.74
C THR A 88 7.10 3.78 15.28
N ARG A 89 8.33 3.29 15.50
CA ARG A 89 8.71 1.89 15.19
C ARG A 89 7.90 0.88 16.01
N ARG A 90 7.58 1.19 17.26
CA ARG A 90 6.82 0.31 18.16
C ARG A 90 5.42 0.09 17.63
N ASP A 91 4.75 1.17 17.25
CA ASP A 91 3.37 1.09 16.79
C ASP A 91 3.28 0.52 15.37
N LEU A 92 4.24 0.83 14.50
CA LEU A 92 4.37 0.14 13.22
C LEU A 92 4.46 -1.38 13.41
N LYS A 93 5.36 -1.85 14.30
CA LYS A 93 5.48 -3.29 14.61
C LYS A 93 4.14 -3.86 15.07
N ASN A 94 3.46 -3.18 15.99
CA ASN A 94 2.16 -3.62 16.51
C ASN A 94 1.11 -3.73 15.38
N GLN A 95 1.00 -2.70 14.53
CA GLN A 95 0.05 -2.67 13.42
C GLN A 95 0.35 -3.73 12.36
N MET A 96 1.63 -3.95 12.03
CA MET A 96 2.03 -5.04 11.13
C MET A 96 1.63 -6.41 11.70
N SER A 97 1.93 -6.69 12.97
CA SER A 97 1.58 -7.97 13.59
C SER A 97 0.07 -8.21 13.65
N LEU A 98 -0.72 -7.19 14.01
CA LEU A 98 -2.19 -7.31 14.07
C LEU A 98 -2.79 -7.53 12.68
N ARG A 99 -2.35 -6.77 11.68
CA ARG A 99 -2.88 -6.86 10.30
C ARG A 99 -2.46 -8.15 9.61
N ILE A 100 -1.21 -8.58 9.78
CA ILE A 100 -0.77 -9.90 9.29
C ILE A 100 -1.56 -11.01 9.97
N GLY A 101 -1.68 -10.99 11.30
CA GLY A 101 -2.34 -12.06 12.06
C GLY A 101 -3.85 -12.14 11.84
N GLN A 102 -4.54 -11.02 11.62
CA GLN A 102 -6.01 -11.00 11.56
C GLN A 102 -6.57 -10.83 10.14
N CYS A 103 -5.75 -10.42 9.17
CA CYS A 103 -6.20 -10.19 7.79
C CYS A 103 -5.48 -11.07 6.77
N ILE A 104 -4.19 -11.36 6.97
CA ILE A 104 -3.42 -12.19 6.03
C ILE A 104 -3.48 -13.66 6.46
N MET A 105 -3.05 -14.00 7.67
CA MET A 105 -3.04 -15.39 8.17
C MET A 105 -4.42 -16.07 8.10
N THR A 106 -5.50 -15.29 8.17
CA THR A 106 -6.89 -15.76 8.08
C THR A 106 -7.41 -15.84 6.65
N CYS A 107 -6.70 -15.29 5.67
CA CYS A 107 -7.08 -15.29 4.26
C CYS A 107 -6.65 -16.60 3.58
N PRO A 108 -7.51 -17.24 2.77
CA PRO A 108 -7.16 -18.50 2.10
C PRO A 108 -5.90 -18.39 1.25
N THR A 109 -5.07 -19.45 1.33
CA THR A 109 -3.87 -19.68 0.51
C THR A 109 -2.70 -18.73 0.79
N THR A 110 -2.80 -17.73 1.66
CA THR A 110 -1.76 -16.69 1.72
C THR A 110 -0.46 -17.10 2.41
N ALA A 111 0.65 -16.47 2.01
CA ALA A 111 1.89 -16.37 2.78
C ALA A 111 2.37 -14.90 2.81
N ALA A 112 3.10 -14.50 3.85
CA ALA A 112 3.65 -13.15 4.03
C ALA A 112 4.89 -13.16 4.93
#